data_AF-A0A534HV67-F1
#
_entry.id   AF-A0A534HV67-F1
#
_cell.length_a   1.000
_cell.length_b   1.000
_cell.length_c   1.000
_cell.angle_alpha   90.00
_cell.angle_beta   90.00
_cell.angle_gamma   90.00
#
_symmetry.space_group_name_H-M   'P 1'
#
loop_
_entity.id
_entity.type
_entity.pdbx_description
1 polymer ?
#
loop_
_entity_poly.entity_id
_entity_poly.type
_entity_poly.pdbx_seq_one_letter_code
_entity_poly.pdbx_strand_id
1 'polypeptide(L)'
;MLPLTVNAAVVANPLCPAETALYDPGNGQDISVPSGYVVSVFASGLNFPTGIAFRATNGVNFEVYVLESGHGLPAGNNCNDEAVFQQRFPGQANPFTPDIRVFSRNGRLLRTLGKPTDATTATGGNNVLQPHGPAVDIAFENGLQGGRLFGSDSNQATHAHNGQNNSSRIVIIDPQSGAVTPFISNLPTGDHPTEEFAFNGGWIYWSQGSTTNSGVVGLDNGGGQNQPDIPCQDIVLSQNVFDSGNGVKSSGYSPFGVAQPGATVKAFTGATYKGVCDGAILRARLDASDPSSTIQPYSWGYRNGFALRFAPQNHVLKGALVVGENGPDERGARPSNGAPDAMHIARQNDDGTPDYHGWPDRYGFLASAQHVFDPVGGPSDDLCVFDAANPPSHCTPASLAKILSEDVPIRNVLDHPPQPITAPLFVEAADSSFTGIDFVPDSFVSGSVHSGALLYILEGDLGFSAANSGSDEVGHEVKVVNFLDSEDGLVSLNVSRFAKNNTADQAFITGAHGLNRPTDLRFGPDGCAWVVDWGAVRDPGQSGPDTKVKNAADGPLPQIPGTGTVFRICRSGQ
;
A
#
# COMPACT_ATOMS: atom_id res chain seq x y z
N MET A 1 14.09 31.62 14.58
CA MET A 1 13.52 30.29 14.94
C MET A 1 14.74 29.39 15.10
N LEU A 2 15.06 28.94 16.32
CA LEU A 2 16.16 27.98 16.49
C LEU A 2 15.71 26.64 15.89
N PRO A 3 16.60 25.89 15.19
CA PRO A 3 16.27 24.53 14.78
C PRO A 3 16.01 23.70 16.04
N LEU A 4 14.89 23.00 16.09
CA LEU A 4 14.70 21.90 17.03
C LEU A 4 15.72 20.83 16.63
N THR A 5 16.86 20.79 17.33
CA THR A 5 17.77 19.64 17.28
C THR A 5 17.02 18.47 17.92
N VAL A 6 16.44 17.60 17.10
CA VAL A 6 16.06 16.26 17.54
C VAL A 6 17.38 15.55 17.79
N ASN A 7 17.64 15.14 19.03
CA ASN A 7 18.76 14.24 19.31
C ASN A 7 18.30 12.83 18.96
N ALA A 8 19.14 12.04 18.30
CA ALA A 8 18.90 10.62 18.08
C ALA A 8 18.37 9.93 19.34
N ALA A 9 17.18 9.35 19.20
CA ALA A 9 16.50 8.65 20.26
C ALA A 9 16.32 7.17 19.88
N VAL A 10 16.51 6.28 20.85
CA VAL A 10 16.02 4.91 20.73
C VAL A 10 14.55 4.93 21.09
N VAL A 11 13.68 4.76 20.10
CA VAL A 11 12.22 4.67 20.28
C VAL A 11 11.84 3.20 20.35
N ALA A 12 10.83 2.86 21.15
CA ALA A 12 10.38 1.48 21.34
C ALA A 12 8.88 1.36 21.06
N ASN A 13 8.47 0.18 20.61
CA ASN A 13 7.05 -0.17 20.64
C ASN A 13 6.57 -0.24 22.11
N PRO A 14 5.50 0.49 22.49
CA PRO A 14 5.05 0.58 23.87
C PRO A 14 4.43 -0.72 24.42
N LEU A 15 3.94 -1.61 23.55
CA LEU A 15 3.41 -2.91 23.92
C LEU A 15 4.48 -3.99 23.93
N CYS A 16 5.47 -3.88 23.03
CA CYS A 16 6.61 -4.79 22.86
C CYS A 16 7.96 -4.04 22.97
N PRO A 17 8.43 -3.68 24.18
CA PRO A 17 9.55 -2.76 24.36
C PRO A 17 10.93 -3.26 23.91
N ALA A 18 11.05 -4.55 23.56
CA ALA A 18 12.26 -5.09 22.95
C ALA A 18 12.41 -4.63 21.49
N GLU A 19 11.30 -4.38 20.81
CA GLU A 19 11.27 -3.86 19.45
C GLU A 19 11.55 -2.37 19.47
N THR A 20 12.76 -2.01 19.04
CA THR A 20 13.30 -0.65 19.12
C THR A 20 13.80 -0.17 17.76
N ALA A 21 13.89 1.15 17.58
CA ALA A 21 14.44 1.81 16.39
C ALA A 21 15.32 2.99 16.79
N LEU A 22 16.39 3.22 16.04
CA LEU A 22 17.07 4.49 16.05
C LEU A 22 16.22 5.49 15.26
N TYR A 23 15.91 6.63 15.85
CA TYR A 23 15.14 7.66 15.16
C TYR A 23 15.78 9.03 15.31
N ASP A 24 16.23 9.55 14.17
CA ASP A 24 16.73 10.91 14.00
C ASP A 24 16.60 11.35 12.54
N PRO A 25 15.49 11.98 12.13
CA PRO A 25 15.33 12.40 10.75
C PRO A 25 16.23 13.59 10.38
N GLY A 26 16.90 14.23 11.35
CA GLY A 26 17.73 15.41 11.14
C GLY A 26 17.01 16.48 10.31
N ASN A 27 17.64 16.90 9.21
CA ASN A 27 17.02 17.72 8.16
C ASN A 27 16.77 16.91 6.87
N GLY A 28 16.90 15.58 6.89
CA GLY A 28 16.90 14.74 5.69
C GLY A 28 18.22 14.79 4.92
N GLN A 29 19.34 15.14 5.56
CA GLN A 29 20.61 15.41 4.89
C GLN A 29 21.28 14.17 4.26
N ASP A 30 20.86 12.96 4.64
CA ASP A 30 21.38 11.73 4.06
C ASP A 30 20.55 11.24 2.87
N ILE A 31 19.44 11.91 2.56
CA ILE A 31 18.64 11.64 1.36
C ILE A 31 19.34 12.28 0.16
N SER A 32 19.88 11.44 -0.71
CA SER A 32 20.51 11.83 -1.96
C SER A 32 19.45 12.22 -2.99
N VAL A 33 19.52 13.44 -3.50
CA VAL A 33 18.66 13.97 -4.57
C VAL A 33 19.51 14.56 -5.71
N PRO A 34 18.99 14.65 -6.96
CA PRO A 34 19.70 15.30 -8.06
C PRO A 34 20.10 16.74 -7.75
N SER A 35 21.16 17.21 -8.41
CA SER A 35 21.57 18.61 -8.33
C SER A 35 20.41 19.54 -8.72
N GLY A 36 20.23 20.61 -7.94
CA GLY A 36 19.13 21.55 -8.11
C GLY A 36 17.92 21.27 -7.21
N TYR A 37 18.00 20.28 -6.32
CA TYR A 37 17.00 20.01 -5.28
C TYR A 37 17.60 20.07 -3.88
N VAL A 38 16.76 20.36 -2.88
CA VAL A 38 17.10 20.36 -1.45
C VAL A 38 16.01 19.64 -0.67
N VAL A 39 16.44 18.81 0.27
CA VAL A 39 15.56 18.10 1.21
C VAL A 39 15.46 18.87 2.52
N SER A 40 14.28 18.84 3.14
CA SER A 40 14.03 19.36 4.48
C SER A 40 12.98 18.50 5.19
N VAL A 41 13.01 18.48 6.52
CA VAL A 41 11.95 17.86 7.33
C VAL A 41 10.85 18.88 7.59
N PHE A 42 9.61 18.54 7.26
CA PHE A 42 8.44 19.37 7.55
C PHE A 42 7.82 19.04 8.92
N ALA A 43 7.58 17.76 9.17
CA ALA A 43 7.03 17.24 10.42
C ALA A 43 7.69 15.90 10.74
N SER A 44 7.87 15.62 12.01
CA SER A 44 8.56 14.44 12.51
C SER A 44 7.90 13.96 13.79
N GLY A 45 8.00 12.66 14.10
CA GLY A 45 7.43 12.10 15.31
C GLY A 45 5.95 11.76 15.15
N LEU A 46 5.55 11.44 13.92
CA LEU A 46 4.21 11.02 13.54
C LEU A 46 4.06 9.51 13.76
N ASN A 47 2.82 9.04 13.85
CA ASN A 47 2.50 7.61 13.92
C ASN A 47 2.06 7.12 12.56
N PHE A 48 2.94 6.40 11.85
CA PHE A 48 2.56 5.63 10.67
C PHE A 48 1.82 6.46 9.61
N PRO A 49 2.34 7.63 9.19
CA PRO A 49 1.62 8.45 8.25
C PRO A 49 1.59 7.77 6.87
N THR A 50 0.44 7.84 6.21
CA THR A 50 0.16 7.13 4.95
C THR A 50 -0.28 8.03 3.82
N GLY A 51 -0.96 9.15 4.11
CA GLY A 51 -1.50 10.03 3.08
C GLY A 51 -1.33 11.50 3.42
N ILE A 52 -1.21 12.33 2.38
CA ILE A 52 -1.12 13.79 2.54
C ILE A 52 -2.04 14.56 1.59
N ALA A 53 -2.72 15.56 2.12
CA ALA A 53 -3.55 16.49 1.34
C ALA A 53 -3.27 17.95 1.68
N PHE A 54 -3.58 18.84 0.72
CA PHE A 54 -3.39 20.28 0.88
C PHE A 54 -4.68 21.04 0.59
N ARG A 55 -4.89 22.12 1.35
CA ARG A 55 -5.96 23.08 1.07
C ARG A 55 -5.43 24.50 1.11
N ALA A 56 -5.51 25.21 -0.01
CA ALA A 56 -5.23 26.64 -0.05
C ALA A 56 -6.22 27.40 0.86
N THR A 57 -5.73 28.35 1.65
CA THR A 57 -6.58 29.15 2.56
C THR A 57 -6.63 30.62 2.15
N ASN A 58 -5.47 31.26 1.94
CA ASN A 58 -5.38 32.64 1.49
C ASN A 58 -3.98 32.92 0.92
N GLY A 59 -3.91 33.45 -0.30
CA GLY A 59 -2.67 33.90 -0.90
C GLY A 59 -1.68 32.75 -0.99
N VAL A 60 -0.54 32.89 -0.30
CA VAL A 60 0.50 31.85 -0.23
C VAL A 60 0.30 30.86 0.93
N ASN A 61 -0.76 31.00 1.73
CA ASN A 61 -1.02 30.12 2.88
C ASN A 61 -1.88 28.93 2.50
N PHE A 62 -1.52 27.78 3.07
CA PHE A 62 -2.25 26.53 2.95
C PHE A 62 -2.15 25.72 4.25
N GLU A 63 -3.09 24.80 4.41
CA GLU A 63 -3.06 23.77 5.44
C GLU A 63 -2.58 22.45 4.83
N VAL A 64 -1.86 21.67 5.62
CA VAL A 64 -1.34 20.33 5.31
C VAL A 64 -2.06 19.34 6.18
N TYR A 65 -2.69 18.34 5.60
CA TYR A 65 -3.41 17.27 6.28
C TYR A 65 -2.59 16.00 6.11
N VAL A 66 -2.14 15.40 7.22
CA VAL A 66 -1.40 14.15 7.21
C VAL A 66 -2.25 13.09 7.90
N LEU A 67 -2.57 12.02 7.19
CA LEU A 67 -3.29 10.87 7.73
C LEU A 67 -2.29 9.91 8.41
N GLU A 68 -2.54 9.60 9.68
CA GLU A 68 -1.86 8.56 10.45
C GLU A 68 -2.69 7.26 10.39
N SER A 69 -2.07 6.13 10.04
CA SER A 69 -2.76 4.90 9.66
C SER A 69 -3.37 4.12 10.83
N GLY A 70 -2.78 4.24 12.02
CA GLY A 70 -3.09 3.37 13.16
C GLY A 70 -2.50 1.97 13.00
N HIS A 71 -3.23 0.93 13.40
CA HIS A 71 -2.81 -0.47 13.26
C HIS A 71 -2.86 -0.91 11.81
N GLY A 72 -1.85 -0.51 11.02
CA GLY A 72 -1.83 -0.82 9.59
C GLY A 72 -1.08 -2.10 9.18
N LEU A 73 -0.25 -2.68 10.06
CA LEU A 73 0.49 -3.91 9.77
C LEU A 73 0.27 -5.00 10.82
N PRO A 74 0.22 -6.28 10.43
CA PRO A 74 0.03 -7.39 11.36
C PRO A 74 1.26 -7.59 12.26
N ALA A 75 1.02 -7.82 13.56
CA ALA A 75 2.07 -8.18 14.51
C ALA A 75 1.58 -9.20 15.53
N GLY A 76 2.50 -10.01 16.02
CA GLY A 76 2.28 -10.98 17.09
C GLY A 76 2.30 -10.30 18.46
N ASN A 77 1.99 -11.08 19.50
CA ASN A 77 2.04 -10.65 20.91
C ASN A 77 1.31 -9.31 21.19
N ASN A 78 0.31 -8.99 20.37
CA ASN A 78 -0.46 -7.75 20.42
C ASN A 78 0.39 -6.47 20.28
N CYS A 79 1.56 -6.51 19.62
CA CYS A 79 2.47 -5.36 19.59
C CYS A 79 1.88 -4.10 18.95
N ASN A 80 0.95 -4.27 18.00
CA ASN A 80 0.28 -3.17 17.32
C ASN A 80 -1.17 -2.97 17.80
N ASP A 81 -1.62 -3.71 18.82
CA ASP A 81 -3.03 -3.77 19.20
C ASP A 81 -3.50 -2.53 19.96
N GLU A 82 -4.34 -1.76 19.29
CA GLU A 82 -4.97 -0.54 19.78
C GLU A 82 -5.87 -0.76 21.00
N ALA A 83 -6.60 -1.88 21.10
CA ALA A 83 -7.48 -2.15 22.22
C ALA A 83 -6.67 -2.49 23.48
N VAL A 84 -5.61 -3.29 23.33
CA VAL A 84 -4.65 -3.61 24.39
C VAL A 84 -3.90 -2.36 24.82
N PHE A 85 -3.50 -1.49 23.89
CA PHE A 85 -2.92 -0.19 24.23
C PHE A 85 -3.85 0.65 25.11
N GLN A 86 -5.11 0.82 24.69
CA GLN A 86 -6.09 1.62 25.43
C GLN A 86 -6.34 1.07 26.84
N GLN A 87 -6.36 -0.26 27.00
CA GLN A 87 -6.52 -0.90 28.31
C GLN A 87 -5.29 -0.73 29.20
N ARG A 88 -4.08 -0.85 28.64
CA ARG A 88 -2.82 -0.76 29.40
C ARG A 88 -2.44 0.68 29.74
N PHE A 89 -2.80 1.63 28.88
CA PHE A 89 -2.44 3.05 28.99
C PHE A 89 -3.70 3.95 28.90
N PRO A 90 -4.66 3.80 29.84
CA PRO A 90 -5.92 4.51 29.77
C PRO A 90 -5.72 6.03 29.81
N GLY A 91 -6.37 6.74 28.89
CA GLY A 91 -6.29 8.20 28.75
C GLY A 91 -5.04 8.72 28.02
N GLN A 92 -4.12 7.86 27.61
CA GLN A 92 -3.04 8.24 26.69
C GLN A 92 -3.52 8.25 25.24
N ALA A 93 -2.95 9.13 24.42
CA ALA A 93 -3.22 9.13 22.99
C ALA A 93 -2.71 7.81 22.38
N ASN A 94 -3.62 7.05 21.78
CA ASN A 94 -3.31 5.75 21.21
C ASN A 94 -2.60 5.91 19.86
N PRO A 95 -1.33 5.48 19.71
CA PRO A 95 -0.63 5.61 18.44
C PRO A 95 -1.08 4.57 17.40
N PHE A 96 -1.81 3.53 17.83
CA PHE A 96 -2.30 2.46 16.96
C PHE A 96 -3.74 2.67 16.49
N THR A 97 -4.34 3.84 16.77
CA THR A 97 -5.59 4.24 16.10
C THR A 97 -5.34 5.37 15.12
N PRO A 98 -6.03 5.41 13.97
CA PRO A 98 -5.80 6.43 12.96
C PRO A 98 -6.21 7.83 13.42
N ASP A 99 -5.60 8.87 12.85
CA ASP A 99 -6.06 10.25 12.94
C ASP A 99 -5.53 11.13 11.81
N ILE A 100 -6.02 12.36 11.73
CA ILE A 100 -5.54 13.33 10.73
C ILE A 100 -4.92 14.52 11.45
N ARG A 101 -3.61 14.71 11.26
CA ARG A 101 -2.82 15.81 11.79
C ARG A 101 -2.87 16.98 10.80
N VAL A 102 -3.44 18.11 11.23
CA VAL A 102 -3.54 19.30 10.36
C VAL A 102 -2.53 20.35 10.79
N PHE A 103 -1.63 20.71 9.89
CA PHE A 103 -0.58 21.69 10.09
C PHE A 103 -0.82 22.94 9.25
N SER A 104 -0.32 24.08 9.72
CA SER A 104 -0.06 25.23 8.84
C SER A 104 1.09 24.92 7.88
N ARG A 105 1.20 25.68 6.78
CA ARG A 105 2.36 25.62 5.86
C ARG A 105 3.75 25.71 6.50
N ASN A 106 3.86 26.19 7.73
CA ASN A 106 5.13 26.35 8.45
C ASN A 106 5.36 25.26 9.52
N GLY A 107 4.63 24.14 9.46
CA GLY A 107 4.82 23.00 10.38
C GLY A 107 4.18 23.15 11.76
N ARG A 108 3.49 24.28 12.06
CA ARG A 108 2.72 24.40 13.31
C ARG A 108 1.45 23.55 13.24
N LEU A 109 1.31 22.59 14.15
CA LEU A 109 0.08 21.81 14.34
C LEU A 109 -1.09 22.75 14.71
N LEU A 110 -2.20 22.59 14.01
CA LEU A 110 -3.42 23.39 14.17
C LEU A 110 -4.50 22.59 14.90
N ARG A 111 -4.70 21.32 14.52
CA ARG A 111 -5.74 20.43 15.06
C ARG A 111 -5.48 18.97 14.67
N THR A 112 -6.18 18.07 15.35
CA THR A 112 -6.25 16.64 15.04
C THR A 112 -7.72 16.29 14.79
N LEU A 113 -7.99 15.54 13.72
CA LEU A 113 -9.35 15.19 13.29
C LEU A 113 -9.55 13.67 13.31
N GLY A 114 -10.80 13.22 13.39
CA GLY A 114 -11.19 11.83 13.16
C GLY A 114 -10.70 10.78 14.16
N LYS A 115 -9.99 11.16 15.24
CA LYS A 115 -9.41 10.22 16.21
C LYS A 115 -10.49 9.34 16.85
N PRO A 116 -10.36 8.01 16.83
CA PRO A 116 -11.24 7.11 17.56
C PRO A 116 -11.21 7.37 19.07
N THR A 117 -12.38 7.31 19.68
CA THR A 117 -12.57 7.51 21.14
C THR A 117 -12.55 6.21 21.93
N ASP A 118 -12.84 5.09 21.29
CA ASP A 118 -12.87 3.77 21.91
C ASP A 118 -12.46 2.66 20.92
N ALA A 119 -11.19 2.27 21.01
CA ALA A 119 -10.58 1.21 20.22
C ALA A 119 -11.04 -0.20 20.59
N THR A 120 -11.87 -0.36 21.63
CA THR A 120 -12.44 -1.67 22.00
C THR A 120 -13.73 -2.01 21.23
N THR A 121 -14.17 -1.11 20.33
CA THR A 121 -15.37 -1.28 19.51
C THR A 121 -15.03 -1.16 18.03
N ALA A 122 -15.70 -1.92 17.16
CA ALA A 122 -15.47 -1.85 15.71
C ALA A 122 -15.78 -0.46 15.09
N THR A 123 -16.56 0.37 15.78
CA THR A 123 -16.91 1.72 15.31
C THR A 123 -15.93 2.81 15.75
N GLY A 124 -15.12 2.57 16.79
CA GLY A 124 -14.21 3.59 17.34
C GLY A 124 -14.91 4.73 18.12
N GLY A 125 -16.22 4.88 17.99
CA GLY A 125 -17.01 5.98 18.53
C GLY A 125 -17.99 6.53 17.51
N ASN A 126 -18.50 7.74 17.75
CA ASN A 126 -19.41 8.42 16.83
C ASN A 126 -18.66 9.42 15.95
N ASN A 127 -18.87 9.36 14.64
CA ASN A 127 -18.29 10.28 13.64
C ASN A 127 -16.75 10.33 13.68
N VAL A 128 -16.11 9.18 13.80
CA VAL A 128 -14.65 9.01 13.82
C VAL A 128 -14.21 8.00 12.77
N LEU A 129 -12.90 7.95 12.53
CA LEU A 129 -12.30 6.87 11.75
C LEU A 129 -12.49 5.53 12.47
N GLN A 130 -12.41 4.44 11.73
CA GLN A 130 -12.39 3.10 12.29
C GLN A 130 -11.11 2.87 13.11
N PRO A 131 -11.17 2.24 14.29
CA PRO A 131 -10.02 2.17 15.19
C PRO A 131 -8.99 1.13 14.80
N HIS A 132 -9.40 0.08 14.09
CA HIS A 132 -8.55 -1.10 13.88
C HIS A 132 -7.71 -1.01 12.60
N GLY A 133 -7.71 0.14 11.91
CA GLY A 133 -6.82 0.43 10.78
C GLY A 133 -6.82 -0.58 9.62
N PRO A 134 -6.01 -0.32 8.58
CA PRO A 134 -5.38 0.96 8.31
C PRO A 134 -6.39 2.01 7.84
N ALA A 135 -6.04 3.27 8.07
CA ALA A 135 -6.45 4.37 7.20
C ALA A 135 -5.31 4.64 6.19
N VAL A 136 -5.64 4.80 4.90
CA VAL A 136 -4.63 4.76 3.83
C VAL A 136 -4.47 6.10 3.13
N ASP A 137 -5.52 6.63 2.49
CA ASP A 137 -5.41 7.85 1.68
C ASP A 137 -6.34 8.97 2.18
N ILE A 138 -5.97 10.20 1.86
CA ILE A 138 -6.70 11.43 2.16
C ILE A 138 -6.55 12.40 0.99
N ALA A 139 -7.66 12.88 0.44
CA ALA A 139 -7.62 13.88 -0.63
C ALA A 139 -8.86 14.77 -0.68
N PHE A 140 -8.67 15.99 -1.16
CA PHE A 140 -9.76 16.90 -1.50
C PHE A 140 -10.25 16.62 -2.92
N GLU A 141 -11.57 16.65 -3.12
CA GLU A 141 -12.18 16.32 -4.42
C GLU A 141 -11.77 17.27 -5.56
N ASN A 142 -11.38 18.51 -5.25
CA ASN A 142 -10.84 19.48 -6.23
C ASN A 142 -9.35 19.77 -6.02
N GLY A 143 -8.61 18.80 -5.46
CA GLY A 143 -7.19 18.92 -5.17
C GLY A 143 -6.88 20.16 -4.32
N LEU A 144 -5.91 20.96 -4.76
CA LEU A 144 -5.45 22.14 -4.00
C LEU A 144 -6.53 23.20 -3.77
N GLN A 145 -7.60 23.21 -4.59
CA GLN A 145 -8.74 24.12 -4.45
C GLN A 145 -9.67 23.73 -3.29
N GLY A 146 -9.51 22.54 -2.72
CA GLY A 146 -10.34 22.03 -1.63
C GLY A 146 -11.64 21.38 -2.11
N GLY A 147 -12.75 21.68 -1.44
CA GLY A 147 -14.03 20.97 -1.58
C GLY A 147 -14.25 20.03 -0.40
N ARG A 148 -14.99 18.93 -0.63
CA ARG A 148 -15.10 17.84 0.34
C ARG A 148 -13.74 17.15 0.52
N LEU A 149 -13.41 16.83 1.77
CA LEU A 149 -12.24 16.05 2.13
C LEU A 149 -12.68 14.60 2.28
N PHE A 150 -12.05 13.71 1.52
CA PHE A 150 -12.29 12.27 1.57
C PHE A 150 -11.12 11.57 2.26
N GLY A 151 -11.40 10.41 2.84
CA GLY A 151 -10.40 9.47 3.33
C GLY A 151 -10.83 8.03 3.09
N SER A 152 -9.88 7.11 3.13
CA SER A 152 -10.13 5.66 3.18
C SER A 152 -9.75 5.11 4.56
N ASP A 153 -10.64 4.28 5.12
CA ASP A 153 -10.36 3.56 6.36
C ASP A 153 -10.99 2.17 6.37
N SER A 154 -10.48 1.30 7.24
CA SER A 154 -10.96 -0.07 7.41
C SER A 154 -10.75 -0.53 8.86
N ASN A 155 -11.25 -1.73 9.16
CA ASN A 155 -10.87 -2.49 10.35
C ASN A 155 -10.11 -3.76 9.94
N GLN A 156 -9.18 -3.64 8.99
CA GLN A 156 -8.40 -4.74 8.48
C GLN A 156 -7.62 -5.47 9.59
N ALA A 157 -7.11 -4.79 10.63
CA ALA A 157 -6.28 -5.48 11.62
C ALA A 157 -7.05 -6.55 12.43
N THR A 158 -8.38 -6.46 12.52
CA THR A 158 -9.18 -7.50 13.19
C THR A 158 -9.24 -8.81 12.38
N HIS A 159 -8.78 -8.83 11.12
CA HIS A 159 -8.68 -10.04 10.32
C HIS A 159 -7.74 -11.09 10.92
N ALA A 160 -6.72 -10.66 11.67
CA ALA A 160 -5.81 -11.57 12.38
C ALA A 160 -6.54 -12.44 13.43
N HIS A 161 -7.77 -12.08 13.83
CA HIS A 161 -8.49 -12.74 14.92
C HIS A 161 -9.94 -13.18 14.58
N ASN A 162 -10.62 -12.58 13.60
CA ASN A 162 -12.06 -12.82 13.38
C ASN A 162 -12.56 -12.81 11.92
N GLY A 163 -11.68 -12.77 10.91
CA GLY A 163 -12.08 -12.76 9.49
C GLY A 163 -13.05 -11.62 9.12
N GLN A 164 -12.78 -10.39 9.58
CA GLN A 164 -13.71 -9.25 9.46
C GLN A 164 -13.82 -8.69 8.03
N ASN A 165 -14.43 -9.47 7.16
CA ASN A 165 -14.67 -9.14 5.77
C ASN A 165 -15.53 -7.88 5.61
N ASN A 166 -15.32 -7.17 4.51
CA ASN A 166 -16.09 -6.00 4.09
C ASN A 166 -16.10 -4.86 5.12
N SER A 167 -14.96 -4.54 5.74
CA SER A 167 -14.86 -3.46 6.73
C SER A 167 -14.44 -2.11 6.14
N SER A 168 -13.89 -2.11 4.91
CA SER A 168 -13.36 -0.93 4.25
C SER A 168 -14.45 0.09 3.93
N ARG A 169 -14.07 1.37 3.98
CA ARG A 169 -14.95 2.51 3.71
C ARG A 169 -14.19 3.59 2.96
N ILE A 170 -14.96 4.35 2.19
CA ILE A 170 -14.60 5.70 1.78
C ILE A 170 -15.45 6.64 2.64
N VAL A 171 -14.82 7.60 3.29
CA VAL A 171 -15.46 8.52 4.23
C VAL A 171 -15.30 9.97 3.79
N ILE A 172 -16.22 10.84 4.20
CA ILE A 172 -16.08 12.29 4.14
C ILE A 172 -15.71 12.79 5.54
N ILE A 173 -14.67 13.62 5.61
CA ILE A 173 -14.21 14.27 6.83
C ILE A 173 -14.54 15.76 6.79
N ASP A 174 -15.19 16.27 7.83
CA ASP A 174 -15.34 17.72 8.01
C ASP A 174 -13.97 18.31 8.43
N PRO A 175 -13.36 19.19 7.61
CA PRO A 175 -12.03 19.73 7.89
C PRO A 175 -11.97 20.71 9.08
N GLN A 176 -13.11 21.14 9.61
CA GLN A 176 -13.22 22.03 10.78
C GLN A 176 -13.57 21.25 12.04
N SER A 177 -14.67 20.48 12.01
CA SER A 177 -15.15 19.75 13.19
C SER A 177 -14.45 18.41 13.41
N GLY A 178 -13.89 17.82 12.36
CA GLY A 178 -13.28 16.50 12.38
C GLY A 178 -14.27 15.35 12.36
N ALA A 179 -15.57 15.63 12.17
CA ALA A 179 -16.60 14.62 12.03
C ALA A 179 -16.37 13.77 10.77
N VAL A 180 -16.36 12.46 10.93
CA VAL A 180 -16.20 11.47 9.86
C VAL A 180 -17.56 10.86 9.55
N THR A 181 -17.96 10.88 8.28
CA THR A 181 -19.23 10.30 7.82
C THR A 181 -18.97 9.35 6.66
N PRO A 182 -19.50 8.13 6.66
CA PRO A 182 -19.29 7.22 5.54
C PRO A 182 -19.91 7.75 4.25
N PHE A 183 -19.14 7.71 3.16
CA PHE A 183 -19.61 7.94 1.80
C PHE A 183 -19.99 6.63 1.14
N ILE A 184 -19.11 5.63 1.20
CA ILE A 184 -19.38 4.23 0.84
C ILE A 184 -18.84 3.35 1.97
N SER A 185 -19.65 2.45 2.49
CA SER A 185 -19.27 1.49 3.54
C SER A 185 -19.28 0.07 2.98
N ASN A 186 -18.84 -0.90 3.77
CA ASN A 186 -18.93 -2.33 3.46
C ASN A 186 -18.25 -2.73 2.14
N LEU A 187 -17.16 -2.04 1.81
CA LEU A 187 -16.28 -2.42 0.71
C LEU A 187 -15.38 -3.58 1.15
N PRO A 188 -14.98 -4.47 0.24
CA PRO A 188 -14.11 -5.60 0.54
C PRO A 188 -12.89 -5.22 1.37
N THR A 189 -12.53 -6.14 2.26
CA THR A 189 -11.30 -6.08 3.05
C THR A 189 -10.76 -7.49 3.10
N GLY A 190 -9.52 -7.68 2.69
CA GLY A 190 -8.76 -8.90 2.91
C GLY A 190 -7.30 -8.55 3.17
N ASP A 191 -6.36 -9.18 2.47
CA ASP A 191 -4.94 -8.84 2.55
C ASP A 191 -4.65 -7.38 2.19
N HIS A 192 -5.44 -6.81 1.26
CA HIS A 192 -5.31 -5.41 0.83
C HIS A 192 -6.67 -4.69 0.92
N PRO A 193 -6.79 -3.57 1.65
CA PRO A 193 -8.05 -2.89 1.88
C PRO A 193 -8.40 -1.92 0.72
N THR A 194 -9.36 -1.00 0.96
CA THR A 194 -9.51 0.19 0.12
C THR A 194 -8.36 1.16 0.39
N GLU A 195 -7.63 1.57 -0.65
CA GLU A 195 -6.37 2.32 -0.52
C GLU A 195 -6.48 3.72 -1.14
N GLU A 196 -5.59 4.09 -2.08
CA GLU A 196 -5.62 5.41 -2.72
C GLU A 196 -6.87 5.64 -3.57
N PHE A 197 -7.20 6.92 -3.75
CA PHE A 197 -8.26 7.35 -4.64
C PHE A 197 -7.93 8.65 -5.38
N ALA A 198 -8.56 8.79 -6.54
CA ALA A 198 -8.43 9.95 -7.41
C ALA A 198 -9.81 10.45 -7.89
N PHE A 199 -9.86 11.72 -8.31
CA PHE A 199 -11.10 12.36 -8.74
C PHE A 199 -10.99 12.81 -10.20
N ASN A 200 -12.00 12.50 -11.02
CA ASN A 200 -12.07 12.99 -12.39
C ASN A 200 -13.49 12.96 -12.93
N GLY A 201 -13.92 14.02 -13.61
CA GLY A 201 -15.18 14.05 -14.35
C GLY A 201 -16.46 13.80 -13.52
N GLY A 202 -16.47 14.18 -12.24
CA GLY A 202 -17.60 13.93 -11.33
C GLY A 202 -17.62 12.51 -10.71
N TRP A 203 -16.53 11.76 -10.86
CA TRP A 203 -16.35 10.44 -10.26
C TRP A 203 -15.21 10.46 -9.25
N ILE A 204 -15.35 9.60 -8.23
CA ILE A 204 -14.22 9.09 -7.45
C ILE A 204 -13.82 7.75 -8.02
N TYR A 205 -12.51 7.51 -8.13
CA TYR A 205 -11.88 6.25 -8.51
C TYR A 205 -11.04 5.78 -7.33
N TRP A 206 -11.04 4.51 -6.98
CA TRP A 206 -10.24 4.00 -5.87
C TRP A 206 -9.65 2.62 -6.16
N SER A 207 -8.53 2.33 -5.49
CA SER A 207 -7.94 1.00 -5.41
C SER A 207 -8.76 0.16 -4.45
N GLN A 208 -9.28 -0.95 -4.94
CA GLN A 208 -9.77 -2.04 -4.12
C GLN A 208 -8.82 -3.21 -4.30
N GLY A 209 -7.86 -3.34 -3.37
CA GLY A 209 -6.88 -4.42 -3.38
C GLY A 209 -7.53 -5.80 -3.22
N SER A 210 -6.81 -6.84 -3.65
CA SER A 210 -7.25 -8.24 -3.58
C SER A 210 -7.47 -8.71 -2.14
N THR A 211 -8.37 -9.67 -1.95
CA THR A 211 -8.60 -10.23 -0.61
C THR A 211 -7.54 -11.24 -0.22
N THR A 212 -6.85 -11.83 -1.20
CA THR A 212 -5.76 -12.79 -1.00
C THR A 212 -4.46 -12.31 -1.63
N ASN A 213 -3.35 -12.96 -1.25
CA ASN A 213 -2.05 -12.74 -1.88
C ASN A 213 -2.02 -13.15 -3.37
N SER A 214 -2.68 -14.25 -3.73
CA SER A 214 -2.42 -14.94 -5.01
C SER A 214 -3.62 -15.63 -5.65
N GLY A 215 -4.84 -15.22 -5.29
CA GLY A 215 -6.11 -15.68 -5.86
C GLY A 215 -6.69 -16.92 -5.17
N VAL A 216 -6.10 -17.37 -4.07
CA VAL A 216 -6.44 -18.60 -3.35
C VAL A 216 -6.47 -18.30 -1.85
N VAL A 217 -7.57 -18.65 -1.18
CA VAL A 217 -7.68 -18.48 0.27
C VAL A 217 -6.85 -19.55 0.98
N GLY A 218 -5.90 -19.11 1.80
CA GLY A 218 -5.02 -19.90 2.64
C GLY A 218 -5.23 -19.69 4.14
N LEU A 219 -4.37 -20.32 4.95
CA LEU A 219 -4.28 -20.02 6.39
C LEU A 219 -3.69 -18.64 6.65
N ASP A 220 -2.90 -18.10 5.71
CA ASP A 220 -2.43 -16.71 5.72
C ASP A 220 -3.59 -15.69 5.72
N ASN A 221 -4.73 -16.01 5.11
CA ASN A 221 -5.88 -15.10 5.06
C ASN A 221 -6.80 -15.29 6.28
N GLY A 222 -6.33 -14.85 7.45
CA GLY A 222 -7.10 -14.88 8.70
C GLY A 222 -7.42 -16.29 9.19
N GLY A 223 -6.50 -17.25 9.00
CA GLY A 223 -6.73 -18.66 9.32
C GLY A 223 -7.79 -19.32 8.44
N GLY A 224 -7.94 -18.85 7.20
CA GLY A 224 -8.95 -19.31 6.25
C GLY A 224 -10.36 -18.74 6.49
N GLN A 225 -10.51 -17.73 7.35
CA GLN A 225 -11.81 -17.09 7.63
C GLN A 225 -12.10 -15.89 6.72
N ASN A 226 -11.10 -15.38 6.01
CA ASN A 226 -11.30 -14.28 5.06
C ASN A 226 -12.14 -14.74 3.86
N GLN A 227 -12.82 -13.79 3.24
CA GLN A 227 -13.58 -14.01 2.01
C GLN A 227 -12.64 -14.28 0.82
N PRO A 228 -13.06 -15.11 -0.16
CA PRO A 228 -12.33 -15.24 -1.41
C PRO A 228 -12.38 -13.94 -2.22
N ASP A 229 -11.47 -13.84 -3.19
CA ASP A 229 -11.47 -12.74 -4.16
C ASP A 229 -12.78 -12.72 -4.95
N ILE A 230 -13.15 -11.54 -5.44
CA ILE A 230 -14.41 -11.25 -6.12
C ILE A 230 -14.09 -10.81 -7.56
N PRO A 231 -14.43 -11.59 -8.60
CA PRO A 231 -14.05 -11.24 -9.96
C PRO A 231 -14.95 -10.15 -10.55
N CYS A 232 -14.39 -9.25 -11.37
CA CYS A 232 -15.17 -8.20 -12.06
C CYS A 232 -15.92 -8.70 -13.30
N GLN A 233 -15.61 -9.90 -13.79
CA GLN A 233 -16.24 -10.56 -14.93
C GLN A 233 -16.48 -12.05 -14.60
N ASP A 234 -17.27 -12.73 -15.42
CA ASP A 234 -17.39 -14.18 -15.31
C ASP A 234 -16.03 -14.83 -15.62
N ILE A 235 -15.57 -15.72 -14.74
CA ILE A 235 -14.32 -16.45 -14.90
C ILE A 235 -14.56 -17.96 -14.87
N VAL A 236 -13.67 -18.72 -15.49
CA VAL A 236 -13.63 -20.18 -15.40
C VAL A 236 -12.37 -20.57 -14.64
N LEU A 237 -12.55 -21.28 -13.53
CA LEU A 237 -11.45 -21.81 -12.73
C LEU A 237 -10.74 -22.95 -13.48
N SER A 238 -9.44 -23.06 -13.29
CA SER A 238 -8.67 -24.18 -13.82
C SER A 238 -9.09 -25.50 -13.13
N GLN A 239 -8.50 -26.61 -13.58
CA GLN A 239 -8.65 -27.90 -12.90
C GLN A 239 -7.79 -28.02 -11.63
N ASN A 240 -7.01 -26.98 -11.29
CA ASN A 240 -6.09 -27.04 -10.16
C ASN A 240 -6.80 -26.80 -8.83
N VAL A 241 -6.28 -27.47 -7.80
CA VAL A 241 -6.59 -27.22 -6.38
C VAL A 241 -5.27 -27.07 -5.62
N PHE A 242 -5.27 -26.23 -4.61
CA PHE A 242 -4.07 -25.80 -3.87
C PHE A 242 -4.17 -26.29 -2.43
N ASP A 243 -3.05 -26.70 -1.83
CA ASP A 243 -3.01 -27.00 -0.40
C ASP A 243 -2.99 -25.70 0.38
N SER A 244 -4.12 -25.34 0.96
CA SER A 244 -4.27 -24.15 1.80
C SER A 244 -3.82 -24.42 3.24
N GLY A 245 -2.94 -25.40 3.45
CA GLY A 245 -2.45 -25.80 4.77
C GLY A 245 -3.19 -26.99 5.37
N ASN A 246 -2.46 -27.80 6.15
CA ASN A 246 -2.96 -29.01 6.82
C ASN A 246 -3.68 -30.03 5.90
N GLY A 247 -3.40 -30.01 4.58
CA GLY A 247 -4.04 -30.89 3.61
C GLY A 247 -5.44 -30.43 3.19
N VAL A 248 -5.91 -29.27 3.66
CA VAL A 248 -7.17 -28.66 3.23
C VAL A 248 -6.96 -28.08 1.82
N LYS A 249 -7.83 -28.44 0.88
CA LYS A 249 -7.69 -28.01 -0.52
C LYS A 249 -8.71 -26.94 -0.88
N SER A 250 -8.24 -25.86 -1.50
CA SER A 250 -9.09 -24.77 -2.03
C SER A 250 -8.86 -24.60 -3.54
N SER A 251 -9.91 -24.22 -4.26
CA SER A 251 -9.78 -23.63 -5.60
C SER A 251 -9.61 -22.11 -5.48
N GLY A 252 -9.10 -21.45 -6.51
CA GLY A 252 -9.06 -19.98 -6.50
C GLY A 252 -10.46 -19.36 -6.57
N TYR A 253 -10.58 -18.10 -6.14
CA TYR A 253 -11.87 -17.39 -6.00
C TYR A 253 -12.95 -18.21 -5.25
N SER A 254 -12.54 -19.14 -4.39
CA SER A 254 -13.42 -20.03 -3.62
C SER A 254 -13.10 -19.92 -2.13
N PRO A 255 -14.10 -20.05 -1.23
CA PRO A 255 -13.83 -20.06 0.20
C PRO A 255 -12.84 -21.15 0.62
N PHE A 256 -12.17 -20.96 1.74
CA PHE A 256 -11.23 -21.93 2.31
C PHE A 256 -11.83 -23.34 2.40
N GLY A 257 -11.10 -24.34 1.91
CA GLY A 257 -11.51 -25.75 1.92
C GLY A 257 -12.59 -26.12 0.90
N VAL A 258 -12.92 -25.21 -0.03
CA VAL A 258 -13.87 -25.45 -1.11
C VAL A 258 -13.13 -25.69 -2.42
N ALA A 259 -13.19 -26.92 -2.93
CA ALA A 259 -12.63 -27.30 -4.22
C ALA A 259 -13.73 -27.36 -5.30
N GLN A 260 -13.55 -26.60 -6.39
CA GLN A 260 -14.50 -26.52 -7.51
C GLN A 260 -13.76 -26.45 -8.86
N PRO A 261 -12.98 -27.48 -9.22
CA PRO A 261 -12.20 -27.48 -10.46
C PRO A 261 -13.10 -27.32 -11.70
N GLY A 262 -12.73 -26.42 -12.60
CA GLY A 262 -13.51 -26.13 -13.82
C GLY A 262 -14.80 -25.34 -13.62
N ALA A 263 -15.10 -24.88 -12.40
CA ALA A 263 -16.31 -24.13 -12.13
C ALA A 263 -16.28 -22.73 -12.76
N THR A 264 -17.47 -22.23 -13.11
CA THR A 264 -17.65 -20.83 -13.49
C THR A 264 -18.01 -20.02 -12.25
N VAL A 265 -17.20 -19.02 -11.92
CA VAL A 265 -17.52 -18.02 -10.89
C VAL A 265 -18.11 -16.81 -11.59
N LYS A 266 -19.29 -16.35 -11.15
CA LYS A 266 -19.95 -15.20 -11.74
C LYS A 266 -19.36 -13.89 -11.25
N ALA A 267 -19.33 -12.88 -12.12
CA ALA A 267 -18.93 -11.54 -11.74
C ALA A 267 -19.64 -11.08 -10.46
N PHE A 268 -18.89 -10.46 -9.54
CA PHE A 268 -19.39 -9.91 -8.27
C PHE A 268 -19.95 -10.95 -7.29
N THR A 269 -19.65 -12.24 -7.46
CA THR A 269 -20.02 -13.27 -6.48
C THR A 269 -19.32 -13.00 -5.16
N GLY A 270 -20.09 -12.80 -4.08
CA GLY A 270 -19.56 -12.46 -2.76
C GLY A 270 -19.56 -10.96 -2.43
N ALA A 271 -19.90 -10.09 -3.39
CA ALA A 271 -19.88 -8.64 -3.20
C ALA A 271 -21.08 -8.11 -2.39
N THR A 272 -20.83 -7.09 -1.56
CA THR A 272 -21.88 -6.35 -0.83
C THR A 272 -22.77 -5.52 -1.77
N TYR A 273 -22.21 -5.02 -2.87
CA TYR A 273 -22.92 -4.18 -3.85
C TYR A 273 -22.69 -4.69 -5.27
N LYS A 274 -23.63 -4.37 -6.16
CA LYS A 274 -23.44 -4.59 -7.59
C LYS A 274 -22.26 -3.77 -8.09
N GLY A 275 -21.39 -4.39 -8.90
CA GLY A 275 -20.24 -3.70 -9.50
C GLY A 275 -18.99 -3.69 -8.61
N VAL A 276 -19.08 -4.19 -7.37
CA VAL A 276 -17.93 -4.33 -6.48
C VAL A 276 -17.21 -5.65 -6.78
N CYS A 277 -15.92 -5.53 -7.03
CA CYS A 277 -14.94 -6.60 -7.15
C CYS A 277 -13.63 -6.11 -6.52
N ASP A 278 -12.65 -6.99 -6.38
CA ASP A 278 -11.32 -6.68 -5.84
C ASP A 278 -10.21 -6.95 -6.88
N GLY A 279 -8.97 -6.64 -6.50
CA GLY A 279 -7.86 -6.59 -7.45
C GLY A 279 -8.17 -5.60 -8.59
N ALA A 280 -8.80 -4.48 -8.25
CA ALA A 280 -9.50 -3.63 -9.20
C ALA A 280 -9.45 -2.14 -8.85
N ILE A 281 -9.54 -1.32 -9.89
CA ILE A 281 -9.89 0.08 -9.77
C ILE A 281 -11.40 0.21 -9.97
N LEU A 282 -12.09 0.65 -8.94
CA LEU A 282 -13.53 0.90 -8.97
C LEU A 282 -13.81 2.40 -9.07
N ARG A 283 -15.02 2.77 -9.49
CA ARG A 283 -15.47 4.17 -9.48
C ARG A 283 -16.94 4.34 -9.11
N ALA A 284 -17.28 5.50 -8.56
CA ALA A 284 -18.64 5.87 -8.18
C ALA A 284 -18.91 7.37 -8.40
N ARG A 285 -20.18 7.73 -8.53
CA ARG A 285 -20.62 9.12 -8.75
C ARG A 285 -20.50 9.93 -7.47
N LEU A 286 -19.82 11.08 -7.55
CA LEU A 286 -19.65 12.01 -6.44
C LEU A 286 -20.94 12.72 -6.03
N ASP A 287 -21.87 12.87 -6.97
CA ASP A 287 -23.12 13.61 -6.86
C ASP A 287 -24.35 12.72 -6.61
N ALA A 288 -24.15 11.40 -6.52
CA ALA A 288 -25.23 10.47 -6.22
C ALA A 288 -25.67 10.57 -4.76
N SER A 289 -26.99 10.50 -4.53
CA SER A 289 -27.55 10.41 -3.17
C SER A 289 -27.23 9.08 -2.48
N ASP A 290 -27.06 8.02 -3.28
CA ASP A 290 -26.53 6.73 -2.86
C ASP A 290 -25.38 6.34 -3.80
N PRO A 291 -24.13 6.66 -3.45
CA PRO A 291 -22.98 6.38 -4.30
C PRO A 291 -22.75 4.87 -4.49
N SER A 292 -23.15 4.03 -3.52
CA SER A 292 -22.98 2.58 -3.60
C SER A 292 -23.80 1.95 -4.75
N SER A 293 -24.90 2.59 -5.13
CA SER A 293 -25.72 2.18 -6.28
C SER A 293 -25.09 2.49 -7.65
N THR A 294 -24.01 3.28 -7.67
CA THR A 294 -23.36 3.76 -8.90
C THR A 294 -21.99 3.14 -9.16
N ILE A 295 -21.58 2.17 -8.33
CA ILE A 295 -20.27 1.54 -8.41
C ILE A 295 -20.12 0.80 -9.75
N GLN A 296 -18.99 1.03 -10.40
CA GLN A 296 -18.59 0.34 -11.63
C GLN A 296 -17.11 -0.04 -11.55
N PRO A 297 -16.74 -1.26 -12.00
CA PRO A 297 -15.35 -1.56 -12.23
C PRO A 297 -14.83 -0.76 -13.42
N TYR A 298 -13.66 -0.15 -13.25
CA TYR A 298 -12.99 0.66 -14.27
C TYR A 298 -11.83 -0.08 -14.93
N SER A 299 -11.07 -0.86 -14.14
CA SER A 299 -9.95 -1.70 -14.57
C SER A 299 -9.73 -2.80 -13.51
N TRP A 300 -9.21 -3.98 -13.86
CA TRP A 300 -9.05 -5.08 -12.91
C TRP A 300 -7.93 -6.08 -13.27
N GLY A 301 -7.75 -7.09 -12.44
CA GLY A 301 -6.69 -8.09 -12.62
C GLY A 301 -5.35 -7.60 -12.11
N TYR A 302 -5.38 -6.89 -10.99
CA TYR A 302 -4.23 -6.57 -10.14
C TYR A 302 -4.27 -7.45 -8.89
N ARG A 303 -3.13 -7.68 -8.25
CA ARG A 303 -3.11 -8.07 -6.84
C ARG A 303 -3.45 -6.85 -5.99
N ASN A 304 -2.52 -5.90 -5.91
CA ASN A 304 -2.71 -4.69 -5.14
C ASN A 304 -2.35 -3.43 -5.94
N GLY A 305 -3.33 -2.90 -6.68
CA GLY A 305 -3.21 -1.69 -7.49
C GLY A 305 -3.21 -0.40 -6.67
N PHE A 306 -2.32 -0.33 -5.67
CA PHE A 306 -2.31 0.64 -4.57
C PHE A 306 -2.29 2.09 -5.04
N ALA A 307 -1.31 2.46 -5.87
CA ALA A 307 -1.04 3.87 -6.17
C ALA A 307 -1.83 4.37 -7.39
N LEU A 308 -2.44 5.55 -7.32
CA LEU A 308 -3.40 6.05 -8.32
C LEU A 308 -3.23 7.53 -8.66
N ARG A 309 -3.02 7.83 -9.95
CA ARG A 309 -3.02 9.23 -10.41
C ARG A 309 -3.46 9.41 -11.85
N PHE A 310 -4.31 10.40 -12.10
CA PHE A 310 -4.59 10.85 -13.46
C PHE A 310 -3.44 11.69 -14.00
N ALA A 311 -3.00 11.36 -15.21
CA ALA A 311 -2.10 12.22 -15.96
C ALA A 311 -2.78 13.57 -16.29
N PRO A 312 -2.01 14.67 -16.39
CA PRO A 312 -2.52 15.90 -16.97
C PRO A 312 -3.08 15.69 -18.39
N GLN A 313 -4.10 16.46 -18.79
CA GLN A 313 -4.69 16.35 -20.13
C GLN A 313 -3.71 16.71 -21.25
N ASN A 314 -2.76 17.60 -20.97
CA ASN A 314 -1.67 17.97 -21.87
C ASN A 314 -0.45 17.05 -21.78
N HIS A 315 -0.50 16.00 -20.95
CA HIS A 315 0.55 14.98 -20.88
C HIS A 315 0.46 14.03 -22.06
N VAL A 316 1.54 13.30 -22.37
CA VAL A 316 1.54 12.32 -23.46
C VAL A 316 0.58 11.15 -23.23
N LEU A 317 0.26 10.87 -21.96
CA LEU A 317 -0.79 9.93 -21.55
C LEU A 317 -2.21 10.50 -21.62
N LYS A 318 -2.39 11.77 -22.01
CA LYS A 318 -3.69 12.42 -22.35
C LYS A 318 -4.80 12.19 -21.32
N GLY A 319 -4.52 12.40 -20.04
CA GLY A 319 -5.53 12.21 -19.00
C GLY A 319 -5.78 10.77 -18.57
N ALA A 320 -4.96 9.80 -18.95
CA ALA A 320 -5.11 8.42 -18.53
C ALA A 320 -4.88 8.25 -17.02
N LEU A 321 -5.53 7.24 -16.43
CA LEU A 321 -5.31 6.83 -15.04
C LEU A 321 -4.11 5.89 -14.99
N VAL A 322 -3.10 6.26 -14.22
CA VAL A 322 -1.92 5.44 -13.95
C VAL A 322 -2.14 4.70 -12.64
N VAL A 323 -1.77 3.41 -12.61
CA VAL A 323 -1.88 2.53 -11.45
C VAL A 323 -0.52 1.91 -11.14
N GLY A 324 -0.03 2.04 -9.91
CA GLY A 324 1.10 1.25 -9.40
C GLY A 324 0.58 0.00 -8.69
N GLU A 325 1.04 -1.17 -9.10
CA GLU A 325 0.67 -2.47 -8.55
C GLU A 325 1.83 -3.09 -7.77
N ASN A 326 1.54 -3.55 -6.55
CA ASN A 326 2.43 -4.43 -5.80
C ASN A 326 2.21 -5.89 -6.21
N GLY A 327 3.27 -6.55 -6.64
CA GLY A 327 3.28 -7.95 -7.05
C GLY A 327 2.99 -8.91 -5.89
N PRO A 328 2.72 -10.20 -6.17
CA PRO A 328 2.51 -11.20 -5.12
C PRO A 328 3.78 -11.63 -4.39
N ASP A 329 3.63 -11.90 -3.10
CA ASP A 329 4.74 -12.23 -2.20
C ASP A 329 4.93 -13.76 -2.05
N GLU A 330 6.08 -14.18 -1.52
CA GLU A 330 6.43 -15.56 -1.20
C GLU A 330 5.71 -16.06 0.08
N ARG A 331 4.36 -16.14 0.02
CA ARG A 331 3.51 -16.61 1.14
C ARG A 331 2.18 -17.24 0.73
N GLY A 332 1.55 -17.89 1.70
CA GLY A 332 0.18 -18.41 1.61
C GLY A 332 0.07 -19.72 0.83
N ALA A 333 -1.13 -20.01 0.32
CA ALA A 333 -1.47 -21.27 -0.36
C ALA A 333 -0.97 -21.41 -1.80
N ARG A 334 -0.46 -20.32 -2.38
CA ARG A 334 0.10 -20.26 -3.75
C ARG A 334 1.18 -19.17 -3.78
N PRO A 335 2.34 -19.42 -3.16
CA PRO A 335 3.42 -18.44 -3.07
C PRO A 335 4.06 -18.18 -4.44
N SER A 336 4.68 -17.01 -4.58
CA SER A 336 5.55 -16.71 -5.72
C SER A 336 6.77 -15.92 -5.30
N ASN A 337 7.91 -16.29 -5.89
CA ASN A 337 9.16 -15.61 -5.66
C ASN A 337 9.49 -14.68 -6.83
N GLY A 338 9.99 -13.48 -6.56
CA GLY A 338 10.47 -12.59 -7.63
C GLY A 338 9.40 -12.07 -8.59
N ALA A 339 8.12 -12.09 -8.20
CA ALA A 339 7.07 -11.48 -8.98
C ALA A 339 7.24 -9.95 -8.96
N PRO A 340 7.40 -9.28 -10.12
CA PRO A 340 7.71 -7.86 -10.14
C PRO A 340 6.50 -7.02 -9.75
N ASP A 341 6.80 -5.85 -9.19
CA ASP A 341 5.85 -4.75 -9.13
C ASP A 341 5.70 -4.11 -10.51
N ALA A 342 4.56 -3.47 -10.78
CA ALA A 342 4.28 -2.99 -12.13
C ALA A 342 3.52 -1.67 -12.18
N MET A 343 3.81 -0.87 -13.22
CA MET A 343 3.10 0.38 -13.51
C MET A 343 2.16 0.17 -14.69
N HIS A 344 0.88 0.50 -14.54
CA HIS A 344 -0.19 0.22 -15.51
C HIS A 344 -0.90 1.48 -15.96
N ILE A 345 -1.62 1.37 -17.08
CA ILE A 345 -2.59 2.36 -17.53
C ILE A 345 -3.97 1.72 -17.46
N ALA A 346 -4.80 2.20 -16.53
CA ALA A 346 -6.16 1.71 -16.32
C ALA A 346 -7.15 2.38 -17.27
N ARG A 347 -8.05 1.59 -17.85
CA ARG A 347 -9.10 2.09 -18.75
C ARG A 347 -10.28 1.13 -18.86
N GLN A 348 -11.40 1.66 -19.32
CA GLN A 348 -12.45 0.82 -19.87
C GLN A 348 -12.17 0.50 -21.34
N ASN A 349 -12.57 -0.69 -21.75
CA ASN A 349 -12.68 -1.08 -23.15
C ASN A 349 -13.80 -0.29 -23.84
N ASP A 350 -13.81 -0.30 -25.18
CA ASP A 350 -14.81 0.43 -25.99
C ASP A 350 -16.27 0.00 -25.70
N ASP A 351 -16.47 -1.22 -25.20
CA ASP A 351 -17.78 -1.78 -24.81
C ASP A 351 -18.19 -1.42 -23.36
N GLY A 352 -17.35 -0.66 -22.65
CA GLY A 352 -17.58 -0.23 -21.28
C GLY A 352 -17.18 -1.24 -20.21
N THR A 353 -16.64 -2.41 -20.58
CA THR A 353 -16.05 -3.35 -19.62
C THR A 353 -14.71 -2.83 -19.09
N PRO A 354 -14.31 -3.17 -17.85
CA PRO A 354 -12.97 -2.85 -17.35
C PRO A 354 -11.91 -3.66 -18.12
N ASP A 355 -10.74 -3.11 -18.40
CA ASP A 355 -9.62 -3.89 -18.94
C ASP A 355 -8.97 -4.80 -17.88
N TYR A 356 -8.22 -5.83 -18.30
CA TYR A 356 -7.68 -6.88 -17.41
C TYR A 356 -6.16 -6.95 -17.49
N HIS A 357 -5.48 -6.90 -16.34
CA HIS A 357 -4.02 -6.84 -16.25
C HIS A 357 -3.35 -8.18 -15.94
N GLY A 358 -4.13 -9.24 -15.73
CA GLY A 358 -3.64 -10.62 -15.80
C GLY A 358 -3.47 -11.35 -14.47
N TRP A 359 -3.50 -10.66 -13.33
CA TRP A 359 -3.52 -11.33 -12.04
C TRP A 359 -4.78 -12.21 -11.89
N PRO A 360 -4.68 -13.43 -11.31
CA PRO A 360 -3.53 -14.01 -10.60
C PRO A 360 -2.55 -14.84 -11.45
N ASP A 361 -2.74 -14.93 -12.77
CA ASP A 361 -1.98 -15.87 -13.62
C ASP A 361 -0.93 -15.21 -14.54
N ARG A 362 -0.70 -13.91 -14.38
CA ARG A 362 0.35 -13.16 -15.06
C ARG A 362 1.00 -12.16 -14.12
N TYR A 363 2.33 -12.14 -14.08
CA TYR A 363 3.13 -11.17 -13.33
C TYR A 363 3.98 -10.35 -14.29
N GLY A 364 3.73 -9.04 -14.33
CA GLY A 364 4.32 -8.14 -15.32
C GLY A 364 4.10 -8.63 -16.76
N PHE A 365 5.19 -8.92 -17.48
CA PHE A 365 5.13 -9.36 -18.88
C PHE A 365 4.95 -10.88 -19.05
N LEU A 366 5.14 -11.69 -18.01
CA LEU A 366 5.24 -13.15 -18.08
C LEU A 366 4.07 -13.85 -17.37
N ALA A 367 3.71 -15.05 -17.84
CA ALA A 367 2.75 -15.90 -17.12
C ALA A 367 3.32 -16.31 -15.76
N SER A 368 2.47 -16.44 -14.73
CA SER A 368 2.91 -16.81 -13.38
C SER A 368 3.54 -18.21 -13.33
N ALA A 369 3.15 -19.12 -14.23
CA ALA A 369 3.71 -20.47 -14.35
C ALA A 369 5.13 -20.54 -14.95
N GLN A 370 5.78 -19.41 -15.23
CA GLN A 370 7.18 -19.42 -15.67
C GLN A 370 8.11 -19.69 -14.48
N HIS A 371 9.14 -20.51 -14.70
CA HIS A 371 10.12 -20.90 -13.66
C HIS A 371 10.87 -19.75 -12.99
N VAL A 372 10.83 -18.54 -13.55
CA VAL A 372 11.43 -17.36 -12.92
C VAL A 372 10.69 -16.96 -11.64
N PHE A 373 9.44 -17.42 -11.48
CA PHE A 373 8.59 -17.15 -10.33
C PHE A 373 8.46 -18.34 -9.37
N ASP A 374 9.21 -19.42 -9.60
CA ASP A 374 9.12 -20.62 -8.77
C ASP A 374 9.36 -20.28 -7.31
N PRO A 375 8.45 -20.66 -6.40
CA PRO A 375 8.65 -20.45 -4.98
C PRO A 375 9.87 -21.22 -4.49
N VAL A 376 10.56 -20.62 -3.52
CA VAL A 376 11.75 -21.15 -2.85
C VAL A 376 11.43 -21.67 -1.44
N GLY A 377 10.24 -21.37 -0.93
CA GLY A 377 9.75 -21.72 0.39
C GLY A 377 10.20 -20.73 1.47
N GLY A 378 9.29 -20.42 2.39
CA GLY A 378 9.53 -19.49 3.49
C GLY A 378 8.61 -19.76 4.69
N PRO A 379 8.87 -19.13 5.84
CA PRO A 379 8.10 -19.32 7.07
C PRO A 379 6.63 -18.86 6.97
N SER A 380 6.29 -18.09 5.93
CA SER A 380 4.94 -17.58 5.65
C SER A 380 4.16 -18.42 4.64
N ASP A 381 4.74 -19.52 4.15
CA ASP A 381 4.05 -20.50 3.32
C ASP A 381 3.12 -21.38 4.17
N ASP A 382 1.90 -21.64 3.69
CA ASP A 382 0.89 -22.44 4.41
C ASP A 382 1.30 -23.90 4.68
N LEU A 383 2.28 -24.41 3.93
CA LEU A 383 2.84 -25.75 4.07
C LEU A 383 4.11 -25.78 4.92
N CYS A 384 4.65 -24.61 5.29
CA CYS A 384 5.83 -24.54 6.11
C CYS A 384 5.57 -25.04 7.53
N VAL A 385 6.39 -25.99 7.98
CA VAL A 385 6.52 -26.30 9.41
C VAL A 385 7.76 -25.57 9.89
N PHE A 386 7.59 -24.57 10.76
CA PHE A 386 8.69 -23.70 11.17
C PHE A 386 9.84 -24.47 11.84
N ASP A 387 11.07 -24.18 11.40
CA ASP A 387 12.32 -24.68 11.96
C ASP A 387 13.38 -23.58 11.96
N ALA A 388 13.69 -23.05 13.15
CA ALA A 388 14.71 -22.02 13.32
C ALA A 388 16.12 -22.48 12.91
N ALA A 389 16.37 -23.80 12.84
CA ALA A 389 17.67 -24.35 12.46
C ALA A 389 17.89 -24.45 10.95
N ASN A 390 16.89 -24.11 10.13
CA ASN A 390 16.98 -24.21 8.66
C ASN A 390 16.82 -22.87 7.90
N PRO A 391 17.62 -21.83 8.19
CA PRO A 391 17.63 -20.62 7.36
C PRO A 391 18.19 -20.92 5.94
N PRO A 392 17.73 -20.21 4.89
CA PRO A 392 16.82 -19.06 4.94
C PRO A 392 15.34 -19.42 4.95
N SER A 393 14.94 -20.63 4.53
CA SER A 393 13.50 -20.97 4.39
C SER A 393 12.77 -21.06 5.73
N HIS A 394 13.49 -21.34 6.82
CA HIS A 394 12.93 -21.56 8.14
C HIS A 394 11.82 -22.62 8.19
N CYS A 395 11.82 -23.55 7.23
CA CYS A 395 10.90 -24.70 7.18
C CYS A 395 11.67 -25.99 7.46
N THR A 396 11.03 -27.00 8.06
CA THR A 396 11.65 -28.34 8.15
C THR A 396 11.99 -28.86 6.73
N PRO A 397 13.01 -29.72 6.58
CA PRO A 397 13.34 -30.30 5.28
C PRO A 397 12.16 -31.02 4.59
N ALA A 398 11.26 -31.62 5.38
CA ALA A 398 10.09 -32.32 4.85
C ALA A 398 9.02 -31.36 4.31
N SER A 399 8.71 -30.27 5.04
CA SER A 399 7.77 -29.25 4.54
C SER A 399 8.34 -28.51 3.33
N LEU A 400 9.64 -28.19 3.34
CA LEU A 400 10.29 -27.56 2.18
C LEU A 400 10.21 -28.45 0.93
N ALA A 401 10.48 -29.75 1.07
CA ALA A 401 10.33 -30.68 -0.05
C ALA A 401 8.88 -30.78 -0.53
N LYS A 402 7.90 -30.61 0.37
CA LYS A 402 6.47 -30.57 0.01
C LYS A 402 6.15 -29.31 -0.83
N ILE A 403 6.53 -28.13 -0.35
CA ILE A 403 6.36 -26.84 -1.07
C ILE A 403 6.90 -26.94 -2.49
N LEU A 404 8.17 -27.32 -2.62
CA LEU A 404 8.84 -27.44 -3.91
C LEU A 404 8.25 -28.53 -4.83
N SER A 405 7.42 -29.44 -4.29
CA SER A 405 6.75 -30.47 -5.08
C SER A 405 5.31 -30.10 -5.48
N GLU A 406 4.63 -29.29 -4.67
CA GLU A 406 3.22 -28.92 -4.89
C GLU A 406 3.05 -27.60 -5.65
N ASP A 407 4.03 -26.70 -5.51
CA ASP A 407 3.92 -25.30 -5.94
C ASP A 407 4.91 -24.91 -7.05
N VAL A 408 5.78 -25.83 -7.47
CA VAL A 408 6.75 -25.63 -8.57
C VAL A 408 6.41 -26.48 -9.81
N PRO A 409 6.18 -25.87 -10.99
CA PRO A 409 5.97 -24.43 -11.19
C PRO A 409 4.61 -24.00 -10.63
N ILE A 410 4.43 -22.69 -10.46
CA ILE A 410 3.16 -22.12 -10.01
C ILE A 410 2.04 -22.56 -10.97
N ARG A 411 0.98 -23.16 -10.41
CA ARG A 411 -0.18 -23.63 -11.18
C ARG A 411 -1.19 -22.50 -11.40
N ASN A 412 -1.83 -22.45 -12.57
CA ASN A 412 -2.83 -21.43 -12.89
C ASN A 412 -4.09 -21.57 -12.02
N VAL A 413 -4.66 -20.44 -11.62
CA VAL A 413 -5.97 -20.35 -10.95
C VAL A 413 -7.11 -20.40 -11.97
N LEU A 414 -6.95 -19.72 -13.11
CA LEU A 414 -7.93 -19.63 -14.19
C LEU A 414 -7.64 -20.66 -15.28
N ASP A 415 -8.69 -21.16 -15.92
CA ASP A 415 -8.56 -22.04 -17.09
C ASP A 415 -7.97 -21.27 -18.28
N HIS A 416 -8.42 -20.03 -18.47
CA HIS A 416 -7.92 -19.09 -19.45
C HIS A 416 -8.21 -17.65 -18.99
N PRO A 417 -7.47 -16.64 -19.49
CA PRO A 417 -7.79 -15.24 -19.23
C PRO A 417 -9.22 -14.90 -19.70
N PRO A 418 -10.03 -14.20 -18.89
CA PRO A 418 -11.42 -13.85 -19.26
C PRO A 418 -11.49 -12.86 -20.43
N GLN A 419 -10.40 -12.13 -20.69
CA GLN A 419 -10.23 -11.22 -21.81
C GLN A 419 -8.74 -11.02 -22.14
N PRO A 420 -8.38 -10.34 -23.26
CA PRO A 420 -6.98 -10.03 -23.57
C PRO A 420 -6.31 -9.26 -22.43
N ILE A 421 -5.07 -9.66 -22.12
CA ILE A 421 -4.32 -9.06 -21.01
C ILE A 421 -3.65 -7.76 -21.46
N THR A 422 -3.96 -6.65 -20.79
CA THR A 422 -3.29 -5.36 -20.93
C THR A 422 -1.92 -5.41 -20.26
N ALA A 423 -0.86 -5.23 -21.05
CA ALA A 423 0.51 -5.21 -20.53
C ALA A 423 0.78 -3.96 -19.68
N PRO A 424 1.67 -4.04 -18.67
CA PRO A 424 2.12 -2.86 -17.94
C PRO A 424 2.97 -1.94 -18.82
N LEU A 425 3.10 -0.68 -18.39
CA LEU A 425 3.97 0.33 -18.97
C LEU A 425 5.45 0.00 -18.70
N PHE A 426 5.78 -0.40 -17.47
CA PHE A 426 7.07 -0.94 -17.06
C PHE A 426 6.91 -1.75 -15.77
N VAL A 427 7.99 -2.43 -15.36
CA VAL A 427 8.06 -3.20 -14.12
C VAL A 427 9.20 -2.68 -13.24
N GLU A 428 9.06 -2.84 -11.93
CA GLU A 428 10.11 -2.70 -10.93
C GLU A 428 10.55 -4.05 -10.40
N ALA A 429 11.54 -4.05 -9.52
CA ALA A 429 11.93 -5.27 -8.81
C ALA A 429 10.76 -5.80 -7.96
N ALA A 430 10.80 -7.09 -7.65
CA ALA A 430 9.87 -7.66 -6.68
C ALA A 430 10.03 -6.97 -5.31
N ASP A 431 8.95 -6.94 -4.52
CA ASP A 431 8.95 -6.45 -3.15
C ASP A 431 9.37 -4.97 -2.99
N SER A 432 9.30 -4.17 -4.06
CA SER A 432 9.65 -2.74 -4.02
C SER A 432 8.51 -1.84 -3.55
N SER A 433 7.26 -2.28 -3.69
CA SER A 433 5.99 -1.72 -3.22
C SER A 433 5.68 -0.30 -3.73
N PHE A 434 4.94 -0.18 -4.83
CA PHE A 434 4.34 1.09 -5.28
C PHE A 434 3.24 1.56 -4.34
N THR A 435 3.45 2.71 -3.69
CA THR A 435 2.43 3.23 -2.76
C THR A 435 1.99 4.66 -3.04
N GLY A 436 2.66 5.40 -3.93
CA GLY A 436 2.25 6.76 -4.27
C GLY A 436 2.80 7.24 -5.61
N ILE A 437 1.99 8.02 -6.34
CA ILE A 437 2.33 8.56 -7.66
C ILE A 437 1.86 10.01 -7.76
N ASP A 438 2.71 10.91 -8.27
CA ASP A 438 2.26 12.24 -8.70
C ASP A 438 3.00 12.77 -9.92
N PHE A 439 2.31 13.58 -10.73
CA PHE A 439 2.88 14.20 -11.92
C PHE A 439 3.59 15.50 -11.57
N VAL A 440 4.81 15.63 -12.09
CA VAL A 440 5.70 16.76 -11.82
C VAL A 440 5.10 18.06 -12.41
N PRO A 441 4.85 19.09 -11.58
CA PRO A 441 4.44 20.38 -12.09
C PRO A 441 5.63 21.11 -12.74
N ASP A 442 5.35 22.02 -13.67
CA ASP A 442 6.38 22.84 -14.33
C ASP A 442 7.18 23.71 -13.35
N SER A 443 6.67 23.93 -12.13
CA SER A 443 7.37 24.61 -11.04
C SER A 443 8.39 23.75 -10.30
N PHE A 444 8.46 22.44 -10.59
CA PHE A 444 9.41 21.50 -10.00
C PHE A 444 10.49 20.99 -10.97
N VAL A 445 10.23 20.94 -12.28
CA VAL A 445 11.20 20.64 -13.37
C VAL A 445 12.58 21.32 -13.22
N SER A 446 13.64 20.55 -12.98
CA SER A 446 15.02 21.06 -12.84
C SER A 446 16.00 19.91 -13.02
N GLY A 447 17.22 20.21 -13.47
CA GLY A 447 18.28 19.19 -13.60
C GLY A 447 17.84 18.03 -14.50
N SER A 448 17.78 16.82 -13.93
CA SER A 448 17.41 15.58 -14.63
C SER A 448 15.90 15.29 -14.67
N VAL A 449 15.06 16.15 -14.09
CA VAL A 449 13.59 15.99 -14.12
C VAL A 449 13.01 16.85 -15.23
N HIS A 450 12.33 16.22 -16.18
CA HIS A 450 11.77 16.86 -17.37
C HIS A 450 10.30 17.29 -17.16
N SER A 451 9.79 18.18 -18.01
CA SER A 451 8.36 18.53 -18.00
C SER A 451 7.52 17.30 -18.37
N GLY A 452 6.40 17.13 -17.67
CA GLY A 452 5.56 15.93 -17.79
C GLY A 452 6.09 14.69 -17.07
N ALA A 453 7.24 14.75 -16.40
CA ALA A 453 7.74 13.63 -15.62
C ALA A 453 6.74 13.20 -14.53
N LEU A 454 6.87 11.95 -14.09
CA LEU A 454 6.11 11.37 -12.99
C LEU A 454 7.09 10.97 -11.88
N LEU A 455 6.77 11.31 -10.63
CA LEU A 455 7.44 10.75 -9.46
C LEU A 455 6.59 9.64 -8.88
N TYR A 456 7.24 8.57 -8.41
CA TYR A 456 6.58 7.50 -7.69
C TYR A 456 7.40 7.03 -6.51
N ILE A 457 6.69 6.46 -5.55
CA ILE A 457 7.20 5.96 -4.29
C ILE A 457 7.34 4.45 -4.38
N LEU A 458 8.45 3.96 -3.84
CA LEU A 458 8.70 2.56 -3.53
C LEU A 458 8.89 2.43 -2.02
N GLU A 459 7.91 1.88 -1.32
CA GLU A 459 7.94 1.71 0.14
C GLU A 459 9.07 0.78 0.58
N GLY A 460 9.38 -0.23 -0.23
CA GLY A 460 10.38 -1.27 0.00
C GLY A 460 9.87 -2.52 0.74
N ASP A 461 10.71 -3.55 0.77
CA ASP A 461 10.32 -4.91 1.19
C ASP A 461 9.88 -4.96 2.67
N LEU A 462 8.95 -5.86 2.97
CA LEU A 462 8.50 -6.25 4.30
C LEU A 462 9.18 -7.53 4.81
N GLY A 463 10.25 -7.99 4.15
CA GLY A 463 11.15 -9.05 4.61
C GLY A 463 10.54 -10.45 4.58
N PHE A 464 9.61 -10.71 3.66
CA PHE A 464 9.04 -12.05 3.44
C PHE A 464 9.94 -12.95 2.59
N SER A 465 10.85 -12.35 1.83
CA SER A 465 11.77 -12.95 0.86
C SER A 465 13.17 -12.37 1.06
N ALA A 466 14.16 -12.91 0.34
CA ALA A 466 15.49 -12.30 0.28
C ALA A 466 15.45 -11.01 -0.55
N ALA A 467 16.30 -10.03 -0.19
CA ALA A 467 16.33 -8.72 -0.84
C ALA A 467 16.46 -8.83 -2.37
N ASN A 468 15.64 -8.05 -3.08
CA ASN A 468 15.49 -8.11 -4.54
C ASN A 468 16.78 -7.77 -5.31
N SER A 469 17.70 -7.01 -4.71
CA SER A 469 18.97 -6.64 -5.33
C SER A 469 20.12 -6.43 -4.35
N GLY A 470 20.54 -7.52 -3.67
CA GLY A 470 21.80 -7.55 -2.92
C GLY A 470 22.01 -6.33 -2.00
N SER A 471 23.12 -5.61 -2.16
CA SER A 471 23.45 -4.45 -1.31
C SER A 471 22.87 -3.10 -1.78
N ASP A 472 22.11 -3.07 -2.86
CA ASP A 472 21.45 -1.85 -3.37
C ASP A 472 20.00 -2.18 -3.73
N GLU A 473 19.27 -2.63 -2.70
CA GLU A 473 17.86 -3.02 -2.75
C GLU A 473 16.99 -1.96 -3.43
N VAL A 474 16.08 -2.37 -4.30
CA VAL A 474 15.09 -1.47 -4.89
C VAL A 474 13.95 -1.31 -3.89
N GLY A 475 13.67 -0.08 -3.49
CA GLY A 475 12.76 0.20 -2.38
C GLY A 475 13.29 1.33 -1.49
N HIS A 476 12.45 1.76 -0.54
CA HIS A 476 12.75 2.83 0.41
C HIS A 476 13.18 4.13 -0.30
N GLU A 477 12.57 4.43 -1.46
CA GLU A 477 13.03 5.47 -2.37
C GLU A 477 11.91 6.14 -3.17
N VAL A 478 12.24 7.31 -3.72
CA VAL A 478 11.46 7.99 -4.75
C VAL A 478 12.18 7.82 -6.08
N LYS A 479 11.45 7.45 -7.12
CA LYS A 479 11.96 7.39 -8.50
C LYS A 479 11.23 8.36 -9.41
N VAL A 480 11.85 8.65 -10.55
CA VAL A 480 11.30 9.52 -11.60
C VAL A 480 11.20 8.75 -12.92
N VAL A 481 10.08 8.95 -13.61
CA VAL A 481 9.89 8.56 -15.01
C VAL A 481 9.87 9.83 -15.86
N ASN A 482 10.88 10.01 -16.70
CA ASN A 482 10.85 11.01 -17.76
C ASN A 482 10.25 10.40 -19.03
N PHE A 483 9.21 11.04 -19.57
CA PHE A 483 8.62 10.69 -20.86
C PHE A 483 9.35 11.47 -21.95
N LEU A 484 10.14 10.77 -22.76
CA LEU A 484 11.00 11.37 -23.78
C LEU A 484 10.40 11.12 -25.15
N ASP A 485 10.01 12.21 -25.82
CA ASP A 485 9.61 12.18 -27.23
C ASP A 485 10.81 11.80 -28.10
N SER A 486 10.54 10.98 -29.11
CA SER A 486 11.47 10.70 -30.20
C SER A 486 11.02 11.40 -31.49
N GLU A 487 11.95 11.62 -32.42
CA GLU A 487 11.67 12.23 -33.73
C GLU A 487 10.61 11.46 -34.53
N ASP A 488 10.44 10.17 -34.24
CA ASP A 488 9.46 9.27 -34.88
C ASP A 488 8.05 9.33 -34.25
N GLY A 489 7.85 10.19 -33.24
CA GLY A 489 6.57 10.31 -32.52
C GLY A 489 6.31 9.18 -31.51
N LEU A 490 7.30 8.33 -31.25
CA LEU A 490 7.27 7.35 -30.17
C LEU A 490 7.74 7.96 -28.85
N VAL A 491 7.21 7.46 -27.74
CA VAL A 491 7.58 7.87 -26.40
C VAL A 491 8.46 6.79 -25.80
N SER A 492 9.64 7.19 -25.32
CA SER A 492 10.50 6.35 -24.52
C SER A 492 10.43 6.76 -23.05
N LEU A 493 10.57 5.79 -22.16
CA LEU A 493 10.58 6.01 -20.72
C LEU A 493 12.02 5.97 -20.24
N ASN A 494 12.43 7.00 -19.52
CA ASN A 494 13.68 6.99 -18.78
C ASN A 494 13.36 6.97 -17.29
N VAL A 495 13.58 5.81 -16.68
CA VAL A 495 13.37 5.57 -15.25
C VAL A 495 14.70 5.71 -14.51
N SER A 496 14.72 6.49 -13.44
CA SER A 496 15.92 6.68 -12.61
C SER A 496 15.57 7.02 -11.16
N ARG A 497 16.54 6.87 -10.27
CA ARG A 497 16.40 7.28 -8.86
C ARG A 497 16.26 8.79 -8.75
N PHE A 498 15.36 9.23 -7.86
CA PHE A 498 15.15 10.64 -7.55
C PHE A 498 15.52 10.98 -6.11
N ALA A 499 15.12 10.16 -5.13
CA ALA A 499 15.49 10.37 -3.73
C ALA A 499 15.71 9.03 -3.03
N LYS A 500 16.91 8.79 -2.49
CA LYS A 500 17.25 7.59 -1.72
C LYS A 500 18.31 7.92 -0.66
N ASN A 501 18.29 7.23 0.47
CA ASN A 501 19.37 7.37 1.46
C ASN A 501 20.74 7.03 0.85
N ASN A 502 21.77 7.77 1.25
CA ASN A 502 23.16 7.52 0.84
C ASN A 502 23.74 6.20 1.41
N THR A 503 23.05 5.60 2.38
CA THR A 503 23.34 4.27 2.95
C THR A 503 22.66 3.12 2.19
N ALA A 504 21.82 3.43 1.19
CA ALA A 504 21.02 2.51 0.37
C ALA A 504 19.92 1.70 1.09
N ASP A 505 19.72 1.91 2.40
CA ASP A 505 18.78 1.16 3.23
C ASP A 505 18.05 2.11 4.21
N GLN A 506 17.16 1.58 5.04
CA GLN A 506 16.29 2.29 5.96
C GLN A 506 17.10 3.02 7.05
N ALA A 507 16.66 4.23 7.38
CA ALA A 507 17.31 5.11 8.36
C ALA A 507 17.42 4.48 9.76
N PHE A 508 16.42 3.72 10.21
CA PHE A 508 16.35 3.22 11.58
C PHE A 508 17.37 2.12 11.91
N ILE A 509 17.93 1.46 10.89
CA ILE A 509 18.99 0.45 11.04
C ILE A 509 20.36 1.01 10.69
N THR A 510 20.44 1.95 9.76
CA THR A 510 21.71 2.55 9.32
C THR A 510 22.15 3.74 10.17
N GLY A 511 21.21 4.38 10.89
CA GLY A 511 21.43 5.64 11.59
C GLY A 511 21.44 6.86 10.67
N ALA A 512 21.04 6.71 9.40
CA ALA A 512 20.94 7.82 8.46
C ALA A 512 19.83 8.80 8.87
N HIS A 513 20.03 10.08 8.55
CA HIS A 513 19.00 11.10 8.67
C HIS A 513 18.15 11.15 7.40
N GLY A 514 17.27 10.16 7.21
CA GLY A 514 16.55 9.99 5.96
C GLY A 514 15.33 9.06 6.03
N LEU A 515 15.02 8.43 4.89
CA LEU A 515 13.82 7.62 4.66
C LEU A 515 13.87 6.28 5.42
N ASN A 516 12.71 5.77 5.82
CA ASN A 516 12.53 4.37 6.20
C ASN A 516 11.58 3.72 5.20
N ARG A 517 10.31 4.11 5.23
CA ARG A 517 9.24 3.53 4.40
C ARG A 517 8.41 4.67 3.83
N PRO A 518 8.83 5.28 2.71
CA PRO A 518 8.03 6.30 2.07
C PRO A 518 6.73 5.67 1.56
N THR A 519 5.60 6.29 1.82
CA THR A 519 4.27 5.72 1.55
C THR A 519 3.42 6.57 0.61
N ASP A 520 3.60 7.89 0.58
CA ASP A 520 2.89 8.77 -0.35
C ASP A 520 3.78 9.93 -0.80
N LEU A 521 3.48 10.45 -1.99
CA LEU A 521 4.07 11.65 -2.55
C LEU A 521 2.99 12.50 -3.20
N ARG A 522 2.94 13.77 -2.81
CA ARG A 522 2.08 14.78 -3.46
C ARG A 522 2.80 16.10 -3.65
N PHE A 523 2.51 16.78 -4.75
CA PHE A 523 2.96 18.16 -4.95
C PHE A 523 2.08 19.16 -4.21
N GLY A 524 2.71 19.98 -3.36
CA GLY A 524 2.02 20.99 -2.56
C GLY A 524 1.75 22.29 -3.35
N PRO A 525 0.94 23.23 -2.80
CA PRO A 525 0.70 24.55 -3.40
C PRO A 525 1.96 25.41 -3.59
N ASP A 526 3.05 25.04 -2.93
CA ASP A 526 4.36 25.66 -3.05
C ASP A 526 5.22 25.09 -4.18
N GLY A 527 4.72 24.08 -4.89
CA GLY A 527 5.41 23.42 -6.00
C GLY A 527 6.51 22.46 -5.57
N CYS A 528 6.63 22.16 -4.26
CA CYS A 528 7.56 21.16 -3.75
C CYS A 528 6.92 19.77 -3.73
N ALA A 529 7.75 18.73 -3.80
CA ALA A 529 7.32 17.36 -3.55
C ALA A 529 7.31 17.10 -2.03
N TRP A 530 6.21 16.58 -1.51
CA TRP A 530 6.07 16.21 -0.11
C TRP A 530 6.00 14.70 -0.02
N VAL A 531 6.99 14.10 0.66
CA VAL A 531 7.13 12.66 0.82
C VAL A 531 6.70 12.28 2.23
N VAL A 532 5.69 11.45 2.32
CA VAL A 532 5.22 10.87 3.58
C VAL A 532 6.01 9.59 3.83
N ASP A 533 6.57 9.45 5.03
CA ASP A 533 7.33 8.29 5.46
C ASP A 533 6.69 7.70 6.72
N TRP A 534 6.25 6.44 6.61
CA TRP A 534 5.59 5.67 7.66
C TRP A 534 6.42 5.61 8.95
N GLY A 535 7.74 5.57 8.81
CA GLY A 535 8.69 5.34 9.89
C GLY A 535 9.17 3.90 9.99
N ALA A 536 9.64 3.53 11.18
CA ALA A 536 10.32 2.26 11.42
C ALA A 536 9.34 1.10 11.66
N VAL A 537 9.60 -0.01 10.96
CA VAL A 537 8.90 -1.29 11.12
C VAL A 537 9.97 -2.37 11.21
N ARG A 538 9.84 -3.26 12.19
CA ARG A 538 10.66 -4.48 12.26
C ARG A 538 10.00 -5.56 11.43
N ASP A 539 10.79 -6.43 10.81
CA ASP A 539 10.28 -7.45 9.90
C ASP A 539 10.87 -8.85 10.17
N PRO A 540 10.54 -9.92 9.42
CA PRO A 540 11.11 -11.25 9.65
C PRO A 540 12.64 -11.33 9.42
N GLY A 541 13.23 -10.34 8.75
CA GLY A 541 14.66 -10.20 8.52
C GLY A 541 15.22 -11.03 7.38
N GLN A 542 14.39 -11.44 6.42
CA GLN A 542 14.85 -12.20 5.25
C GLN A 542 15.55 -11.30 4.22
N SER A 543 15.12 -10.05 4.07
CA SER A 543 15.78 -9.05 3.23
C SER A 543 17.04 -8.48 3.88
N GLY A 544 16.93 -8.12 5.16
CA GLY A 544 18.04 -7.61 5.96
C GLY A 544 18.03 -8.17 7.39
N PRO A 545 19.14 -8.72 7.92
CA PRO A 545 19.17 -9.22 9.29
C PRO A 545 19.02 -8.10 10.34
N ASP A 546 19.30 -6.85 9.97
CA ASP A 546 19.27 -5.70 10.89
C ASP A 546 17.86 -5.14 11.11
N THR A 547 16.92 -5.37 10.19
CA THR A 547 15.49 -5.02 10.32
C THR A 547 14.72 -6.04 11.15
N LYS A 548 15.27 -7.25 11.29
CA LYS A 548 14.68 -8.38 12.01
C LYS A 548 14.08 -8.02 13.37
N VAL A 549 12.87 -8.53 13.62
CA VAL A 549 12.23 -8.59 14.95
C VAL A 549 13.17 -9.16 16.00
N LYS A 550 13.24 -8.52 17.16
CA LYS A 550 14.14 -8.93 18.26
C LYS A 550 13.59 -10.11 19.04
N ASN A 551 12.27 -10.21 19.14
CA ASN A 551 11.55 -11.34 19.71
C ASN A 551 10.66 -11.99 18.64
N ALA A 552 10.87 -13.28 18.39
CA ALA A 552 10.13 -14.01 17.36
C ALA A 552 8.60 -14.00 17.58
N ALA A 553 8.14 -13.90 18.84
CA ALA A 553 6.71 -13.83 19.16
C ALA A 553 6.05 -12.49 18.79
N ASP A 554 6.84 -11.44 18.55
CA ASP A 554 6.38 -10.08 18.28
C ASP A 554 6.16 -9.85 16.76
N GLY A 555 6.65 -10.75 15.90
CA GLY A 555 6.54 -10.68 14.44
C GLY A 555 5.14 -10.97 13.89
N PRO A 556 4.87 -10.66 12.59
CA PRO A 556 5.89 -10.37 11.59
C PRO A 556 6.30 -8.90 11.50
N LEU A 557 5.40 -7.94 11.72
CA LEU A 557 5.63 -6.52 11.40
C LEU A 557 5.30 -5.56 12.57
N PRO A 558 5.98 -5.66 13.74
CA PRO A 558 5.75 -4.72 14.83
C PRO A 558 6.21 -3.32 14.41
N GLN A 559 5.28 -2.38 14.50
CA GLN A 559 5.47 -1.00 14.09
C GLN A 559 5.99 -0.18 15.28
N ILE A 560 6.84 0.81 15.02
CA ILE A 560 7.43 1.63 16.09
C ILE A 560 6.86 3.05 16.02
N PRO A 561 5.90 3.41 16.88
CA PRO A 561 5.19 4.68 16.80
C PRO A 561 6.11 5.88 17.07
N GLY A 562 5.73 7.06 16.58
CA GLY A 562 6.51 8.28 16.73
C GLY A 562 7.80 8.31 15.90
N THR A 563 7.91 7.49 14.85
CA THR A 563 9.06 7.46 13.92
C THR A 563 8.70 7.93 12.51
N GLY A 564 7.43 8.26 12.26
CA GLY A 564 6.97 8.77 10.96
C GLY A 564 7.42 10.21 10.73
N THR A 565 7.73 10.51 9.46
CA THR A 565 8.27 11.82 9.03
C THR A 565 7.60 12.27 7.74
N VAL A 566 7.40 13.57 7.58
CA VAL A 566 7.09 14.18 6.28
C VAL A 566 8.30 14.97 5.83
N PHE A 567 8.91 14.53 4.74
CA PHE A 567 9.99 15.25 4.06
C PHE A 567 9.43 16.16 2.98
N ARG A 568 10.11 17.27 2.74
CA ARG A 568 9.80 18.23 1.69
C ARG A 568 11.03 18.42 0.82
N ILE A 569 10.88 18.10 -0.46
CA ILE A 569 11.92 18.25 -1.49
C ILE A 569 11.51 19.42 -2.38
N CYS A 570 12.36 20.44 -2.47
CA CYS A 570 12.10 21.65 -3.27
C CYS A 570 13.25 21.91 -4.24
N ARG A 571 13.02 22.73 -5.27
CA ARG A 571 14.12 23.24 -6.08
C ARG A 571 15.04 24.11 -5.21
N SER A 572 16.35 24.04 -5.44
CA SER A 572 17.32 24.92 -4.78
C SER A 572 16.99 26.39 -5.09
N GLY A 573 16.91 27.22 -4.04
CA GLY A 573 16.65 28.66 -4.17
C GLY A 573 15.17 29.08 -4.12
N GLN A 574 14.25 28.14 -3.87
CA GLN A 574 12.84 28.42 -3.55
C GLN A 574 12.58 28.63 -2.05
#